data_AF-A0AAD1YRQ4-F1
#
_entry.id   AF-A0AAD1YRQ4-F1
#
_cell.length_a   1.000
_cell.length_b   1.000
_cell.length_c   1.000
_cell.angle_alpha   90.00
_cell.angle_beta   90.00
_cell.angle_gamma   90.00
#
_symmetry.space_group_name_H-M   'P 1'
#
loop_
_entity.id
_entity.type
_entity.pdbx_description
1 polymer ?
#
loop_
_entity_poly.entity_id
_entity_poly.type
_entity_poly.pdbx_seq_one_letter_code
_entity_poly.pdbx_strand_id
1 'polypeptide(L)'
;MSRLSNGNLVVDFLCDALSLATPAPYKDPSVNFSVAVNFAVAGSTSLPSDYFFGKNLSTIFWKGLPGSFQTQIAWFNNFQIKAGCKGKNRASCKAQMQNSLFWIGEMGINDHTRSIGSSVSL
;
A
#
# COMPACT_ATOMS: atom_id res chain seq x y z
N MET A 1 15.09 5.02 0.72
CA MET A 1 13.89 4.42 1.34
C MET A 1 13.96 4.63 2.84
N SER A 2 13.01 5.33 3.45
CA SER A 2 12.87 5.44 4.90
C SER A 2 11.78 4.48 5.38
N ARG A 3 12.10 3.58 6.31
CA ARG A 3 11.12 2.71 7.00
C ARG A 3 10.68 3.39 8.29
N LEU A 4 9.41 3.24 8.68
CA LEU A 4 8.92 3.69 9.99
C LEU A 4 9.29 2.70 11.09
N SER A 5 10.58 2.38 11.18
CA SER A 5 11.19 1.48 12.14
C SER A 5 12.69 1.79 12.22
N ASN A 6 13.36 1.37 13.29
CA ASN A 6 14.82 1.42 13.40
C ASN A 6 15.50 0.25 12.65
N GLY A 7 14.75 -0.55 11.91
CA GLY A 7 15.25 -1.66 11.11
C GLY A 7 14.21 -2.22 10.15
N ASN A 8 14.27 -3.54 9.96
CA ASN A 8 13.35 -4.28 9.11
C ASN A 8 11.91 -4.25 9.65
N LEU A 9 10.96 -4.15 8.73
CA LEU A 9 9.54 -4.37 8.97
C LEU A 9 9.22 -5.87 8.89
N VAL A 10 8.07 -6.28 9.40
CA VAL A 10 7.59 -7.69 9.34
C VAL A 10 7.65 -8.25 7.92
N VAL A 11 7.27 -7.45 6.91
CA VAL A 11 7.32 -7.87 5.49
C VAL A 11 8.73 -8.17 5.01
N ASP A 12 9.76 -7.52 5.56
CA ASP A 12 11.14 -7.76 5.14
C ASP A 12 11.62 -9.11 5.67
N PHE A 13 11.34 -9.43 6.94
CA PHE A 13 11.63 -10.75 7.50
C PHE A 13 10.89 -11.87 6.77
N LEU A 14 9.65 -11.61 6.32
CA LEU A 14 8.92 -12.57 5.50
C LEU A 14 9.58 -12.77 4.13
N CYS A 15 9.99 -11.68 3.46
CA CYS A 15 10.72 -11.78 2.21
C CYS A 15 12.01 -12.59 2.38
N ASP A 16 12.77 -12.33 3.45
CA ASP A 16 14.00 -13.06 3.76
C ASP A 16 13.72 -14.56 3.97
N ALA A 17 12.71 -14.89 4.80
CA ALA A 17 12.35 -16.27 5.10
C ALA A 17 11.87 -17.06 3.87
N LEU A 18 11.25 -16.39 2.91
CA LEU A 18 10.77 -16.99 1.66
C LEU A 18 11.77 -16.85 0.50
N SER A 19 12.97 -16.29 0.75
CA SER A 19 13.96 -15.98 -0.30
C SER A 19 13.39 -15.12 -1.44
N LEU A 20 12.50 -14.19 -1.12
CA LEU A 20 11.91 -13.21 -2.03
C LEU A 20 12.69 -11.90 -2.00
N ALA A 21 12.71 -11.18 -3.12
CA ALA A 21 13.32 -9.86 -3.17
C ALA A 21 12.53 -8.84 -2.32
N THR A 22 13.25 -7.93 -1.66
CA THR A 22 12.64 -6.81 -0.95
C THR A 22 11.89 -5.91 -1.94
N PRO A 23 10.61 -5.59 -1.69
CA PRO A 23 9.80 -4.84 -2.65
C PRO A 23 10.18 -3.35 -2.68
N ALA A 24 10.46 -2.82 -3.87
CA ALA A 24 10.76 -1.40 -4.07
C ALA A 24 9.48 -0.55 -4.03
N PRO A 25 9.55 0.75 -3.64
CA PRO A 25 8.36 1.60 -3.58
C PRO A 25 7.80 1.83 -4.98
N TYR A 26 6.49 1.66 -5.16
CA TYR A 26 5.82 1.87 -6.46
C TYR A 26 6.04 3.27 -7.05
N LYS A 27 6.27 4.27 -6.18
CA LYS A 27 6.51 5.67 -6.59
C LYS A 27 7.97 5.98 -6.91
N ASP A 28 8.87 5.01 -6.79
CA ASP A 28 10.27 5.19 -7.18
C ASP A 28 10.40 5.15 -8.72
N PRO A 29 10.76 6.26 -9.38
CA PRO A 29 10.86 6.30 -10.84
C PRO A 29 12.08 5.56 -11.39
N SER A 30 13.03 5.19 -10.52
CA SER A 30 14.29 4.55 -10.92
C SER A 30 14.20 3.02 -11.03
N VAL A 31 13.09 2.43 -10.56
CA VAL A 31 12.96 0.98 -10.41
C VAL A 31 12.09 0.36 -11.51
N ASN A 32 12.61 -0.71 -12.13
CA ASN A 32 11.81 -1.62 -12.93
C ASN A 32 11.09 -2.62 -12.02
N PHE A 33 9.76 -2.53 -11.94
CA PHE A 33 8.91 -3.34 -11.07
C PHE A 33 8.74 -4.80 -11.55
N SER A 34 9.79 -5.42 -12.07
CA SER A 34 9.75 -6.78 -12.63
C SER A 34 9.79 -7.89 -11.59
N VAL A 35 10.24 -7.61 -10.35
CA VAL A 35 10.48 -8.62 -9.32
C VAL A 35 9.53 -8.48 -8.13
N ALA A 36 9.55 -7.34 -7.44
CA ALA A 36 8.73 -7.08 -6.25
C ALA A 36 8.41 -5.58 -6.14
N VAL A 37 7.21 -5.24 -5.65
CA VAL A 37 6.72 -3.86 -5.59
C VAL A 37 5.91 -3.61 -4.33
N ASN A 38 6.13 -2.45 -3.71
CA ASN A 38 5.51 -2.01 -2.47
C ASN A 38 4.58 -0.82 -2.75
N PHE A 39 3.28 -1.00 -2.51
CA PHE A 39 2.27 0.05 -2.65
C PHE A 39 1.91 0.72 -1.32
N ALA A 40 2.46 0.25 -0.19
CA ALA A 40 2.11 0.74 1.13
C ALA A 40 2.54 2.20 1.33
N VAL A 41 1.67 2.96 2.01
CA VAL A 41 1.90 4.35 2.37
C VAL A 41 1.81 4.48 3.88
N ALA A 42 2.82 5.07 4.50
CA ALA A 42 2.79 5.41 5.91
C ALA A 42 1.57 6.29 6.24
N GLY A 43 0.82 5.94 7.29
CA GLY A 43 -0.36 6.69 7.71
C GLY A 43 -1.58 6.53 6.80
N SER A 44 -1.56 5.57 5.87
CA SER A 44 -2.68 5.27 4.97
C SER A 44 -3.92 4.84 5.74
N THR A 45 -5.08 5.30 5.27
CA THR A 45 -6.39 4.97 5.83
C THR A 45 -7.06 3.82 5.07
N SER A 46 -7.86 3.00 5.76
CA SER A 46 -8.72 2.01 5.11
C SER A 46 -9.86 2.69 4.36
N LEU A 47 -10.50 3.67 5.01
CA LEU A 47 -11.55 4.49 4.40
C LEU A 47 -10.97 5.53 3.42
N PRO A 48 -11.78 5.97 2.44
CA PRO A 48 -11.39 7.03 1.50
C PRO A 48 -11.04 8.34 2.20
N SER A 49 -10.09 9.10 1.66
CA SER A 49 -9.67 10.38 2.24
C SER A 49 -10.83 11.36 2.42
N ASP A 50 -11.79 11.37 1.51
CA ASP A 50 -12.97 12.25 1.54
C ASP A 50 -13.87 12.01 2.76
N TYR A 51 -13.88 10.79 3.31
CA TYR A 51 -14.59 10.49 4.56
C TYR A 51 -14.05 11.33 5.73
N PHE A 52 -12.73 11.44 5.84
CA PHE A 52 -12.08 12.20 6.92
C PHE A 52 -12.14 13.70 6.67
N PHE A 53 -12.00 14.14 5.42
CA PHE A 53 -12.16 15.56 5.08
C PHE A 53 -13.57 16.06 5.41
N GLY A 54 -14.62 15.30 5.05
CA GLY A 54 -16.01 15.66 5.36
C GLY A 54 -16.35 15.69 6.86
N LYS A 55 -15.47 15.16 7.71
CA LYS A 55 -15.63 15.11 9.17
C LYS A 55 -14.62 15.97 9.92
N ASN A 56 -13.80 16.76 9.21
CA ASN A 56 -12.72 17.57 9.78
C ASN A 56 -11.66 16.74 10.56
N LEU A 57 -11.38 15.50 10.12
CA LEU A 57 -10.45 14.57 10.75
C LEU A 57 -9.13 14.38 9.97
N SER A 58 -8.73 15.37 9.18
CA SER A 58 -7.67 15.22 8.16
C SER A 58 -6.23 15.50 8.64
N THR A 59 -6.01 16.04 9.84
CA THR A 59 -4.76 16.75 10.19
C THR A 59 -4.04 16.31 11.46
N ILE A 60 -4.30 15.12 12.01
CA ILE A 60 -3.78 14.80 13.35
C ILE A 60 -2.25 14.54 13.37
N PHE A 61 -1.67 13.95 12.32
CA PHE A 61 -0.24 13.54 12.31
C PHE A 61 0.55 13.90 11.06
N TRP A 62 -0.12 14.34 10.00
CA TRP A 62 0.50 14.56 8.69
C TRP A 62 -0.02 15.87 8.10
N LYS A 63 0.79 16.55 7.27
CA LYS A 63 0.29 17.65 6.43
C LYS A 63 -0.64 17.08 5.36
N GLY A 64 -1.93 16.99 5.70
CA GLY A 64 -2.97 16.38 4.87
C GLY A 64 -3.12 14.87 5.09
N LEU A 65 -3.97 14.22 4.30
CA LEU A 65 -4.20 12.78 4.36
C LEU A 65 -3.22 12.04 3.42
N PRO A 66 -2.37 11.14 3.95
CA PRO A 66 -1.63 10.20 3.12
C PRO A 66 -2.59 9.40 2.22
N GLY A 67 -2.10 8.88 1.09
CA GLY A 67 -2.92 8.09 0.17
C GLY A 67 -3.62 6.93 0.87
N SER A 68 -4.93 6.81 0.71
CA SER A 68 -5.77 5.75 1.29
C SER A 68 -5.48 4.37 0.67
N PHE A 69 -6.04 3.32 1.25
CA PHE A 69 -6.00 1.97 0.69
C PHE A 69 -6.55 1.92 -0.75
N GLN A 70 -7.62 2.67 -1.03
CA GLN A 70 -8.14 2.82 -2.39
C GLN A 70 -7.09 3.37 -3.37
N THR A 71 -6.24 4.30 -2.91
CA THR A 71 -5.12 4.81 -3.70
C THR A 71 -4.11 3.71 -3.99
N GLN A 72 -3.79 2.87 -3.00
CA GLN A 72 -2.89 1.73 -3.16
C GLN A 72 -3.44 0.70 -4.17
N ILE A 73 -4.75 0.42 -4.12
CA ILE A 73 -5.43 -0.44 -5.09
C ILE A 73 -5.40 0.16 -6.51
N ALA A 74 -5.64 1.47 -6.64
CA ALA A 74 -5.54 2.14 -7.94
C ALA A 74 -4.13 2.03 -8.52
N TRP A 75 -3.09 2.16 -7.68
CA TRP A 75 -1.71 1.94 -8.08
C TRP A 75 -1.43 0.50 -8.48
N PHE A 76 -1.92 -0.47 -7.72
CA PHE A 76 -1.82 -1.89 -8.06
C PHE A 76 -2.48 -2.21 -9.42
N ASN A 77 -3.68 -1.67 -9.68
CA ASN A 77 -4.35 -1.84 -10.97
C ASN A 77 -3.55 -1.21 -12.12
N ASN A 78 -2.97 -0.03 -11.91
CA ASN A 78 -2.10 0.61 -12.90
C ASN A 78 -0.83 -0.22 -13.16
N PHE A 79 -0.22 -0.74 -12.08
CA PHE A 79 0.91 -1.66 -12.16
C PHE A 79 0.58 -2.91 -12.95
N GLN A 80 -0.57 -3.55 -12.71
CA GLN A 80 -1.00 -4.72 -13.46
C GLN A 80 -1.06 -4.43 -14.96
N ILE A 81 -1.60 -3.28 -15.37
CA ILE A 81 -1.66 -2.92 -16.79
C ILE A 81 -0.26 -2.71 -17.39
N LYS A 82 0.60 -1.95 -16.70
CA LYS A 82 1.88 -1.48 -17.26
C LYS A 82 3.04 -2.48 -17.14
N ALA A 83 3.12 -3.21 -16.03
CA ALA A 83 4.30 -4.00 -15.67
C ALA A 83 3.95 -5.43 -15.25
N GLY A 84 2.90 -5.60 -14.46
CA GLY A 84 2.49 -6.90 -13.91
C GLY A 84 1.98 -7.87 -14.99
N CYS A 85 0.95 -7.48 -15.75
CA CYS A 85 0.39 -8.25 -16.86
C CYS A 85 0.95 -7.84 -18.23
N LYS A 86 1.51 -6.64 -18.36
CA LYS A 86 2.02 -6.07 -19.63
C LYS A 86 1.00 -6.15 -20.79
N GLY A 87 -0.26 -5.79 -20.53
CA GLY A 87 -1.33 -5.83 -21.55
C GLY A 87 -1.85 -7.22 -21.92
N LYS A 88 -1.44 -8.29 -21.23
CA LYS A 88 -1.97 -9.65 -21.44
C LYS A 88 -3.45 -9.76 -21.06
N ASN A 89 -4.15 -10.69 -21.70
CA ASN A 89 -5.52 -11.05 -21.32
C ASN A 89 -5.58 -11.69 -19.92
N ARG A 90 -6.79 -11.84 -19.38
CA ARG A 90 -7.02 -12.33 -18.01
C ARG A 90 -6.38 -13.70 -17.74
N ALA A 91 -6.48 -14.65 -18.67
CA ALA A 91 -5.95 -15.99 -18.48
C ALA A 91 -4.40 -15.98 -18.43
N SER A 92 -3.78 -15.29 -19.37
CA SER A 92 -2.32 -15.15 -19.43
C SER A 92 -1.76 -14.34 -18.26
N CYS A 93 -2.48 -13.31 -17.78
CA CYS A 93 -2.05 -12.59 -16.59
C CYS A 93 -2.21 -13.44 -15.33
N LYS A 94 -3.31 -14.19 -15.18
CA LYS A 94 -3.49 -15.13 -14.06
C LYS A 94 -2.32 -16.11 -14.00
N ALA A 95 -1.96 -16.73 -15.13
CA ALA A 95 -0.83 -17.65 -15.19
C ALA A 95 0.52 -16.98 -14.83
N GLN A 96 0.69 -15.70 -15.15
CA GLN A 96 1.89 -14.94 -14.79
C GLN A 96 1.96 -14.60 -13.29
N MET A 97 0.82 -14.30 -12.66
CA MET A 97 0.76 -13.87 -11.25
C MET A 97 0.39 -14.99 -10.28
N GLN A 98 0.12 -16.21 -10.76
CA GLN A 98 -0.39 -17.31 -9.93
C GLN A 98 0.54 -17.72 -8.78
N ASN A 99 1.84 -17.45 -8.90
CA ASN A 99 2.84 -17.79 -7.91
C ASN A 99 3.40 -16.55 -7.19
N SER A 100 2.68 -15.43 -7.25
CA SER A 100 3.02 -14.18 -6.56
C SER A 100 2.47 -14.18 -5.14
N LEU A 101 3.27 -13.65 -4.20
CA LEU A 101 2.80 -13.34 -2.85
C LEU A 101 2.14 -11.96 -2.84
N PHE A 102 0.90 -11.89 -2.38
CA PHE A 102 0.23 -10.63 -2.08
C PHE A 102 0.21 -10.43 -0.56
N TRP A 103 0.95 -9.45 -0.08
CA TRP A 103 0.95 -9.06 1.33
C TRP A 103 0.08 -7.81 1.50
N ILE A 104 -1.05 -7.97 2.20
CA ILE A 104 -1.89 -6.86 2.63
C ILE A 104 -1.66 -6.73 4.14
N GLY A 105 -0.88 -5.71 4.51
CA GLY A 105 -0.46 -5.47 5.89
C GLY A 105 -1.54 -4.83 6.76
N GLU A 106 -1.12 -4.33 7.92
CA GLU A 106 -2.02 -3.71 8.89
C GLU A 106 -2.76 -2.50 8.29
N MET A 107 -4.07 -2.48 8.51
CA MET A 107 -5.00 -1.48 8.04
C MET A 107 -5.96 -1.15 9.19
N GLY A 108 -6.43 0.09 9.23
CA GLY A 108 -7.48 0.52 10.15
C GLY A 108 -7.00 1.25 11.40
N ILE A 109 -5.77 1.05 11.89
CA ILE A 109 -5.31 1.81 13.07
C ILE A 109 -5.30 3.31 12.79
N ASN A 110 -4.95 3.69 11.56
CA ASN A 110 -4.92 5.06 11.08
C ASN A 110 -6.31 5.69 11.03
N ASP A 111 -7.36 4.90 10.83
CA ASP A 111 -8.74 5.36 10.80
C ASP A 111 -9.16 5.66 12.23
N HIS A 112 -9.02 4.68 13.13
CA HIS A 112 -9.33 4.84 14.55
C HIS A 112 -8.56 5.98 15.19
N THR A 113 -7.26 6.10 14.92
CA THR A 113 -6.45 7.17 15.51
C THR A 113 -6.96 8.56 15.09
N ARG A 114 -7.53 8.68 13.89
CA ARG A 114 -8.14 9.92 13.40
C ARG A 114 -9.47 10.26 14.04
N SER A 115 -10.19 9.29 14.61
CA SER A 115 -11.44 9.54 15.31
C SER A 115 -11.28 9.73 16.82
N ILE A 116 -10.07 9.53 17.38
CA ILE A 116 -9.80 9.75 18.81
C ILE A 116 -10.15 11.19 19.19
N GLY A 117 -10.97 11.34 20.24
CA GLY A 117 -11.42 12.65 20.74
C GLY A 117 -12.48 13.32 19.87
N SER A 118 -12.90 12.70 18.77
CA SER A 118 -14.04 13.16 17.96
C SER A 118 -15.34 12.49 18.42
N SER A 119 -16.48 13.04 18.00
CA SER A 119 -17.80 12.39 18.16
C SER A 119 -18.09 11.33 17.09
N VAL A 120 -17.15 11.07 16.18
CA VAL A 120 -17.31 10.13 15.08
C VAL A 120 -16.98 8.71 15.55
N SER A 121 -17.96 7.81 15.45
CA SER A 121 -17.73 6.37 15.54
C SER A 121 -17.35 5.82 14.17
N LEU A 122 -16.35 4.93 14.15
CA LEU A 122 -15.92 4.15 12.99
C LEU A 122 -16.46 2.73 13.04
#